data_AF-A0A136N237-F1
#
_entry.id   AF-A0A136N237-F1
#
_cell.length_a   1.000
_cell.length_b   1.000
_cell.length_c   1.000
_cell.angle_alpha   90.00
_cell.angle_beta   90.00
_cell.angle_gamma   90.00
#
_symmetry.space_group_name_H-M   'P 1'
#
loop_
_entity.id
_entity.type
_entity.pdbx_description
1 polymer ?
#
loop_
_entity_poly.entity_id
_entity_poly.type
_entity_poly.pdbx_seq_one_letter_code
_entity_poly.pdbx_strand_id
1 'polypeptide(L)'
;MKPPYEISIGILKYLTQISEKIGEVNAKYLIKTNPTLRKQNQIKTIHSSLSIEGNTLTEAQITAIIENKRVVGPEKDITTNILKNLHAVR
;
A
#
# COMPACT_ATOMS: atom_id res chain seq x y z
N MET A 1 -1.61 19.85 23.27
CA MET A 1 -0.28 19.30 23.58
C MET A 1 0.57 19.31 22.32
N LYS A 2 1.82 19.75 22.38
CA LYS A 2 2.75 19.64 21.25
C LYS A 2 3.40 18.25 21.32
N PRO A 3 3.31 17.42 20.28
CA PRO A 3 4.02 16.14 20.30
C PRO A 3 5.53 16.40 20.41
N PRO A 4 6.26 15.65 21.26
CA PRO A 4 7.68 15.88 21.50
C PRO A 4 8.53 15.25 20.37
N TYR A 5 8.52 15.87 19.20
CA TYR A 5 9.37 15.44 18.09
C TYR A 5 10.78 16.02 18.23
N GLU A 6 11.78 15.16 18.32
CA GLU A 6 13.20 15.54 18.29
C GLU A 6 13.90 14.85 17.12
N ILE A 7 14.69 15.61 16.36
CA ILE A 7 15.47 15.07 15.25
C ILE A 7 16.71 14.37 15.82
N SER A 8 16.91 13.12 15.41
CA SER A 8 18.13 12.35 15.72
C SER A 8 19.01 12.19 14.49
N ILE A 9 20.28 11.81 14.72
CA ILE A 9 21.21 11.46 13.64
C ILE A 9 20.66 10.32 12.78
N GLY A 10 19.96 9.36 13.39
CA GLY A 10 19.30 8.27 12.67
C GLY A 10 18.21 8.77 11.73
N ILE A 11 17.36 9.70 12.19
CA ILE A 11 16.32 10.32 11.36
C ILE A 11 16.94 11.03 10.16
N LEU A 12 18.00 11.83 10.37
CA LEU A 12 18.71 12.51 9.28
C LEU A 12 19.31 11.52 8.28
N LYS A 13 19.97 10.46 8.77
CA LYS A 13 20.53 9.41 7.93
C LYS A 13 19.47 8.71 7.08
N TYR A 14 18.30 8.40 7.63
CA TYR A 14 17.21 7.79 6.86
C TYR A 14 16.58 8.77 5.88
N LEU A 15 16.38 10.03 6.29
CA LEU A 15 15.87 11.08 5.42
C LEU A 15 16.74 11.22 4.16
N THR A 16 18.06 11.35 4.33
CA THR A 16 18.99 11.49 3.19
C THR A 16 18.92 10.29 2.25
N GLN A 17 18.93 9.06 2.78
CA GLN A 17 18.84 7.85 1.96
C GLN A 17 17.51 7.72 1.22
N ILE A 18 16.40 8.11 1.85
CA ILE A 18 15.08 8.09 1.21
C ILE A 18 15.03 9.13 0.08
N SER A 19 15.54 10.34 0.33
CA SER A 19 15.58 11.41 -0.68
C SER A 19 16.43 11.02 -1.90
N GLU A 20 17.59 10.40 -1.70
CA GLU A 20 18.44 9.89 -2.78
C GLU A 20 17.69 8.85 -3.63
N LYS A 21 17.07 7.85 -3.00
CA LYS A 21 16.28 6.82 -3.70
C LYS A 21 15.09 7.40 -4.46
N ILE A 22 14.40 8.39 -3.90
CA ILE A 22 13.32 9.10 -4.61
C ILE A 22 13.89 9.80 -5.85
N GLY A 23 15.06 10.44 -5.73
CA GLY A 23 15.75 11.07 -6.86
C GLY A 23 16.09 10.08 -7.97
N GLU A 24 16.69 8.94 -7.63
CA GLU A 24 17.01 7.85 -8.56
C GLU A 24 15.76 7.35 -9.32
N VAL A 25 14.67 7.10 -8.58
CA VAL A 25 13.40 6.66 -9.16
C VAL A 25 12.83 7.74 -10.08
N ASN A 26 12.76 9.00 -9.64
CA ASN A 26 12.21 10.08 -10.44
C ASN A 26 12.99 10.28 -11.74
N ALA A 27 14.32 10.24 -11.70
CA ALA A 27 15.16 10.35 -12.89
C ALA A 27 14.97 9.15 -13.85
N LYS A 28 14.78 7.94 -13.32
CA LYS A 28 14.62 6.72 -14.13
C LYS A 28 13.22 6.55 -14.73
N TYR A 29 12.18 7.04 -14.06
CA TYR A 29 10.77 6.85 -14.43
C TYR A 29 10.08 8.15 -14.92
N LEU A 30 10.85 9.07 -15.53
CA LEU A 30 10.34 10.30 -16.19
C LEU A 30 9.21 10.03 -17.21
N ILE A 31 9.09 8.80 -17.73
CA ILE A 31 8.04 8.38 -18.65
C ILE A 31 6.95 7.63 -17.88
N LYS A 32 5.72 8.16 -18.00
CA LYS A 32 4.41 7.72 -17.47
C LYS A 32 4.41 6.39 -16.69
N THR A 33 3.98 6.46 -15.43
CA THR A 33 3.78 5.31 -14.53
C THR A 33 3.04 4.17 -15.22
N ASN A 34 3.63 2.98 -15.25
CA ASN A 34 3.02 1.77 -15.81
C ASN A 34 1.73 1.42 -15.03
N PRO A 35 0.53 1.44 -15.68
CA PRO A 35 -0.74 1.17 -15.00
C PRO A 35 -0.79 -0.21 -14.31
N THR A 36 -0.10 -1.20 -14.86
CA THR A 36 0.01 -2.54 -14.27
C THR A 36 0.79 -2.51 -12.96
N LEU A 37 1.94 -1.81 -12.93
CA LEU A 37 2.71 -1.64 -11.70
C LEU A 37 1.92 -0.89 -10.63
N ARG A 38 1.14 0.13 -11.03
CA ARG A 38 0.26 0.85 -10.10
C ARG A 38 -0.79 -0.06 -9.49
N LYS A 39 -1.46 -0.87 -10.31
CA LYS A 39 -2.46 -1.85 -9.83
C LYS A 39 -1.84 -2.87 -8.88
N GLN A 40 -0.65 -3.39 -9.21
CA GLN A 40 0.08 -4.32 -8.35
C GLN A 40 0.46 -3.70 -7.00
N ASN A 41 0.98 -2.47 -7.00
CA ASN A 41 1.31 -1.76 -5.76
C ASN A 41 0.08 -1.51 -4.91
N GLN A 42 -1.06 -1.16 -5.52
CA GLN A 42 -2.32 -0.98 -4.80
C GLN A 42 -2.79 -2.27 -4.13
N ILE A 43 -2.72 -3.41 -4.82
CA ILE A 43 -3.05 -4.73 -4.26
C ILE A 43 -2.17 -5.02 -3.03
N LYS A 44 -0.85 -4.80 -3.15
CA LYS A 44 0.10 -5.04 -2.05
C LYS A 44 -0.15 -4.14 -0.85
N THR A 45 -0.47 -2.86 -1.07
CA THR A 45 -0.81 -1.92 -0.01
C THR A 45 -2.07 -2.36 0.72
N ILE A 46 -3.13 -2.71 -0.01
CA ILE A 46 -4.38 -3.19 0.58
C ILE A 46 -4.13 -4.46 1.39
N HIS A 47 -3.43 -5.45 0.82
CA HIS A 47 -3.10 -6.68 1.52
C HIS A 47 -2.33 -6.41 2.81
N SER A 48 -1.23 -5.66 2.74
CA SER A 48 -0.38 -5.40 3.90
C SER A 48 -1.12 -4.68 5.02
N SER A 49 -1.92 -3.66 4.69
CA SER A 49 -2.72 -2.93 5.70
C SER A 49 -3.75 -3.85 6.36
N LEU A 50 -4.49 -4.63 5.57
CA LEU A 50 -5.51 -5.53 6.08
C LEU A 50 -4.93 -6.68 6.90
N SER A 51 -3.76 -7.21 6.52
CA SER A 51 -3.07 -8.25 7.29
C SER A 51 -2.64 -7.75 8.67
N ILE A 52 -2.23 -6.47 8.80
CA ILE A 52 -1.94 -5.87 10.12
C ILE A 52 -3.18 -5.83 11.00
N GLU A 53 -4.36 -5.64 10.40
CA GLU A 53 -5.66 -5.68 11.08
C GLU A 53 -6.19 -7.12 11.32
N GLY A 54 -5.42 -8.14 10.95
CA GLY A 54 -5.77 -9.55 11.16
C GLY A 54 -6.62 -10.18 10.04
N ASN A 55 -6.74 -9.53 8.89
CA ASN A 55 -7.41 -10.11 7.73
C ASN A 55 -6.61 -11.29 7.14
N THR A 56 -7.31 -12.33 6.71
CA THR A 56 -6.71 -13.59 6.27
C THR A 56 -6.70 -13.79 4.76
N LEU A 57 -7.23 -12.83 3.99
CA LEU A 57 -7.26 -12.93 2.53
C LEU A 57 -5.87 -12.79 1.93
N THR A 58 -5.55 -13.68 0.99
CA THR A 58 -4.31 -13.64 0.23
C THR A 58 -4.30 -12.51 -0.80
N GLU A 59 -3.12 -12.10 -1.27
CA GLU A 59 -2.98 -11.16 -2.40
C GLU A 59 -3.76 -11.61 -3.64
N ALA A 60 -3.82 -12.92 -3.92
CA ALA A 60 -4.57 -13.47 -5.04
C ALA A 60 -6.09 -13.27 -4.88
N GLN A 61 -6.62 -13.47 -3.67
CA GLN A 61 -8.02 -13.22 -3.35
C GLN A 61 -8.36 -11.72 -3.41
N ILE A 62 -7.48 -10.85 -2.90
CA ILE A 62 -7.65 -9.39 -3.01
C ILE A 62 -7.63 -8.95 -4.48
N THR A 63 -6.71 -9.50 -5.28
CA THR A 63 -6.66 -9.26 -6.73
C THR A 63 -7.96 -9.67 -7.40
N ALA A 64 -8.48 -10.86 -7.08
CA ALA A 64 -9.73 -11.36 -7.63
C ALA A 64 -10.93 -10.47 -7.26
N ILE A 65 -10.98 -9.96 -6.03
CA ILE A 65 -12.02 -9.01 -5.59
C ILE A 65 -11.94 -7.70 -6.39
N ILE A 66 -10.74 -7.14 -6.56
CA ILE A 66 -10.52 -5.90 -7.35
C ILE A 66 -10.89 -6.10 -8.82
N GLU A 67 -10.79 -7.33 -9.33
CA GLU A 67 -11.19 -7.72 -10.68
C GLU A 67 -12.66 -8.15 -10.80
N ASN A 68 -13.46 -7.97 -9.76
CA ASN A 68 -14.87 -8.39 -9.70
C ASN A 68 -15.07 -9.90 -9.95
N LYS A 69 -14.08 -10.71 -9.59
CA LYS A 69 -14.17 -12.18 -9.64
C LYS A 69 -14.70 -12.72 -8.32
N ARG A 70 -15.31 -13.91 -8.37
CA ARG A 70 -15.79 -14.59 -7.15
C ARG A 70 -14.61 -15.03 -6.29
N VAL A 71 -14.76 -14.85 -4.99
CA VAL A 71 -13.79 -15.27 -3.97
C VAL A 71 -14.52 -15.97 -2.84
N VAL A 72 -13.90 -17.03 -2.32
CA VAL A 72 -14.33 -17.73 -1.11
C VAL A 72 -13.39 -17.31 0.02
N GLY A 73 -13.96 -16.94 1.16
CA GLY A 73 -13.22 -16.50 2.34
C GLY A 73 -14.18 -16.11 3.47
N PRO A 74 -13.66 -15.77 4.65
CA PRO A 74 -14.49 -15.33 5.77
C PRO A 74 -15.31 -14.10 5.39
N GLU A 75 -16.62 -14.11 5.68
CA GLU A 75 -17.54 -13.01 5.31
C GLU A 75 -17.06 -11.66 5.83
N LYS A 76 -16.54 -11.62 7.06
CA LYS A 76 -16.02 -10.40 7.70
C LYS A 76 -14.83 -9.79 6.93
N ASP A 77 -13.98 -10.65 6.36
CA ASP A 77 -12.79 -10.20 5.63
C ASP A 77 -13.13 -9.64 4.25
N ILE A 78 -14.18 -10.17 3.61
CA ILE A 78 -14.65 -9.75 2.29
C ILE A 78 -15.50 -8.48 2.37
N THR A 79 -16.51 -8.46 3.25
CA THR A 79 -17.60 -7.47 3.20
C THR A 79 -17.22 -6.12 3.82
N THR A 80 -16.42 -6.10 4.89
CA THR A 80 -16.27 -4.90 5.72
C THR A 80 -15.03 -4.07 5.40
N ASN A 81 -13.92 -4.68 5.00
CA ASN A 81 -12.61 -4.00 5.01
C ASN A 81 -12.03 -3.69 3.62
N ILE A 82 -12.27 -4.53 2.61
CA ILE A 82 -11.74 -4.28 1.26
C ILE A 82 -12.48 -3.11 0.59
N LEU A 83 -13.82 -3.08 0.68
CA LEU A 83 -14.62 -2.02 0.08
C LEU A 83 -14.32 -0.64 0.70
N LYS A 84 -14.11 -0.56 2.02
CA LYS A 84 -13.74 0.70 2.70
C LYS A 84 -12.37 1.23 2.26
N ASN A 85 -11.37 0.36 2.15
CA ASN A 85 -10.03 0.75 1.68
C ASN A 85 -9.99 1.08 0.18
N LEU A 86 -10.86 0.48 -0.64
CA LEU A 86 -10.98 0.83 -2.06
C LEU A 86 -11.40 2.29 -2.28
N HIS A 87 -12.22 2.84 -1.38
CA HIS A 87 -12.64 4.24 -1.44
C HIS A 87 -11.61 5.22 -0.87
N ALA A 88 -10.72 4.79 0.03
CA ALA A 88 -9.69 5.64 0.65
C ALA A 88 -8.48 5.94 -0.27
N VAL A 89 -8.31 5.18 -1.36
CA VAL A 89 -7.17 5.30 -2.30
C VAL A 89 -7.57 6.05 -3.59
N ARG A 90 -8.79 6.55 -3.66
CA ARG A 90 -9.33 7.28 -4.83
C ARG A 90 -9.27 8.78 -4.63
#